data_AF-A0A6A6KTL0-F1
#
_entry.id   AF-A0A6A6KTL0-F1
#
_cell.length_a   1.000
_cell.length_b   1.000
_cell.length_c   1.000
_cell.angle_alpha   90.00
_cell.angle_beta   90.00
_cell.angle_gamma   90.00
#
_symmetry.space_group_name_H-M   'P 1'
#
loop_
_entity.id
_entity.type
_entity.pdbx_description
1 polymer ?
#
loop_
_entity_poly.entity_id
_entity_poly.type
_entity_poly.pdbx_seq_one_letter_code
_entity_poly.pdbx_strand_id
1 'polypeptide(L)'
;MANLRTAMDSAFWDQPISSPKTLEGCARSIPGDPFPLDATRSSRALRIQQLSLLGNGFPLGIIPSYSPTSNKDLGSFSLQSVLLKLATSNCWLGLIGQFRPRKLISSIKAELSNAEELEFSVFKDAAKHFLDKSLYSIGLSSQFSPTPSSSVLLSTERHGEKMRPRYKMMLFQQLPSHDITLEAAWPELFIDHKGRYWDVPESISLDMSSLVSESGFRYRFGIHKSNGHPKAVNAINDEPPLALMPGLCGKASFSYEKSKDLWRKKQTKKDIMTKADKGWIWRPSYDVRLSEPHAAISGIVGGSCAARFGGWGYSASTDGDTSTSTGKRSPFNADFFGSVCYTFQHGKFTKLYGDLTRVDARLDICSAFALTKRALNIFRRSSVSGAADNPLSSPRINLILQQQVLLNLSFLL
;
A
#
# COMPACT_ATOMS: atom_id res chain seq x y z
N MET A 1 -18.62 2.69 -2.26
CA MET A 1 -18.14 4.09 -2.34
C MET A 1 -16.61 4.11 -2.31
N ALA A 2 -15.99 4.97 -3.12
CA ALA A 2 -14.57 5.26 -3.00
C ALA A 2 -14.27 5.78 -1.58
N ASN A 3 -13.20 5.28 -0.97
CA ASN A 3 -12.90 5.54 0.43
C ASN A 3 -12.25 6.94 0.56
N LEU A 4 -13.05 7.97 0.84
CA LEU A 4 -12.60 9.35 1.09
C LEU A 4 -11.55 9.45 2.21
N ARG A 5 -11.50 8.44 3.10
CA ARG A 5 -10.48 8.30 4.14
C ARG A 5 -9.05 8.38 3.60
N THR A 6 -8.82 7.98 2.36
CA THR A 6 -7.48 8.03 1.75
C THR A 6 -6.93 9.44 1.62
N ALA A 7 -7.76 10.50 1.58
CA ALA A 7 -7.28 11.89 1.59
C ALA A 7 -6.64 12.27 2.94
N MET A 8 -7.26 11.85 4.05
CA MET A 8 -6.66 12.01 5.38
C MET A 8 -5.49 11.05 5.57
N ASP A 9 -5.63 9.79 5.15
CA ASP A 9 -4.56 8.79 5.30
C ASP A 9 -3.31 9.19 4.50
N SER A 10 -3.42 9.82 3.32
CA SER A 10 -2.28 10.31 2.54
C SER A 10 -1.52 11.44 3.22
N ALA A 11 -2.18 12.15 4.15
CA ALA A 11 -1.49 13.12 4.96
C ALA A 11 -0.61 12.43 6.02
N PHE A 12 -0.87 11.21 6.47
CA PHE A 12 -0.12 10.57 7.56
C PHE A 12 1.03 9.71 7.10
N TRP A 13 1.93 9.43 8.04
CA TRP A 13 2.86 8.32 7.92
C TRP A 13 2.10 6.99 7.83
N ASP A 14 2.78 6.04 7.19
CA ASP A 14 2.45 4.64 7.27
C ASP A 14 1.14 4.22 6.58
N GLN A 15 0.67 4.94 5.56
CA GLN A 15 -0.38 4.36 4.73
C GLN A 15 0.19 3.17 3.96
N PRO A 16 -0.28 1.93 4.21
CA PRO A 16 0.23 0.79 3.50
C PRO A 16 -0.33 0.78 2.09
N ILE A 17 0.57 0.70 1.13
CA ILE A 17 0.35 0.59 -0.30
C ILE A 17 0.61 -0.87 -0.68
N SER A 18 -0.28 -1.43 -1.49
CA SER A 18 -0.09 -2.75 -2.08
C SER A 18 1.17 -2.72 -2.95
N SER A 19 2.15 -3.57 -2.64
CA SER A 19 3.39 -3.65 -3.41
C SER A 19 3.82 -5.10 -3.59
N PRO A 20 4.14 -5.55 -4.81
CA PRO A 20 4.64 -6.90 -5.05
C PRO A 20 6.13 -7.06 -4.68
N LYS A 21 6.79 -6.01 -4.17
CA LYS A 21 8.23 -6.00 -3.86
C LYS A 21 8.60 -6.76 -2.60
N THR A 22 7.72 -6.79 -1.61
CA THR A 22 7.90 -7.50 -0.34
C THR A 22 7.03 -8.74 -0.34
N LEU A 23 7.42 -9.75 0.44
CA LEU A 23 6.60 -10.96 0.64
C LEU A 23 5.33 -10.66 1.43
N GLU A 24 5.36 -9.62 2.26
CA GLU A 24 4.19 -9.08 2.95
C GLU A 24 3.21 -8.38 1.99
N GLY A 25 3.62 -8.10 0.75
CA GLY A 25 2.75 -7.48 -0.25
C GLY A 25 2.44 -6.00 0.03
N CYS A 26 3.23 -5.32 0.87
CA CYS A 26 3.02 -3.91 1.19
C CYS A 26 4.32 -3.09 1.22
N ALA A 27 4.18 -1.80 0.90
CA ALA A 27 5.15 -0.73 1.10
C ALA A 27 4.45 0.47 1.76
N ARG A 28 5.18 1.45 2.29
CA ARG A 28 4.61 2.66 2.88
C ARG A 28 4.67 3.84 1.93
N SER A 29 3.61 4.63 1.85
CA SER A 29 3.68 5.91 1.15
C SER A 29 4.65 6.86 1.86
N ILE A 30 5.41 7.63 1.10
CA ILE A 30 6.18 8.73 1.68
C ILE A 30 5.22 9.77 2.25
N PRO A 31 5.43 10.19 3.51
CA PRO A 31 4.50 11.08 4.20
C PRO A 31 4.52 12.48 3.60
N GLY A 32 3.33 13.02 3.33
CA GLY A 32 3.19 14.36 2.76
C GLY A 32 3.49 14.44 1.27
N ASP A 33 3.83 13.33 0.62
CA ASP A 33 3.77 13.22 -0.83
C ASP A 33 2.38 12.71 -1.25
N PRO A 34 1.89 13.14 -2.42
CA PRO A 34 0.60 12.68 -2.90
C PRO A 34 0.65 11.19 -3.26
N PHE A 35 -0.48 10.49 -3.04
CA PHE A 35 -0.57 9.05 -3.29
C PHE A 35 -0.16 8.69 -4.72
N PRO A 36 0.65 7.65 -4.97
CA PRO A 36 1.07 7.30 -6.33
C PRO A 36 -0.15 6.92 -7.17
N LEU A 37 -0.20 7.34 -8.45
CA LEU A 37 -1.37 7.12 -9.32
C LEU A 37 -1.64 5.62 -9.57
N ASP A 38 -0.58 4.81 -9.70
CA ASP A 38 -0.69 3.36 -9.95
C ASP A 38 -0.72 2.53 -8.67
N ALA A 39 -0.64 3.17 -7.50
CA ALA A 39 -0.68 2.47 -6.23
C ALA A 39 -2.12 2.23 -5.79
N THR A 40 -2.37 1.08 -5.18
CA THR A 40 -3.62 0.82 -4.46
C THR A 40 -3.30 0.69 -2.98
N ARG A 41 -4.25 1.06 -2.11
CA ARG A 41 -4.11 0.80 -0.68
C ARG A 41 -3.95 -0.71 -0.48
N SER A 42 -3.00 -1.13 0.37
CA SER A 42 -2.89 -2.54 0.69
C SER A 42 -4.20 -3.04 1.32
N SER A 43 -4.54 -4.29 1.06
CA SER A 43 -5.62 -4.93 1.80
C SER A 43 -5.27 -4.95 3.29
N ARG A 44 -6.30 -4.89 4.14
CA ARG A 44 -6.14 -5.14 5.58
C ARG A 44 -5.94 -6.62 5.89
N ALA A 45 -6.31 -7.51 4.96
CA ALA A 45 -6.03 -8.94 5.10
C ALA A 45 -4.53 -9.18 4.92
N LEU A 46 -3.94 -9.98 5.81
CA LEU A 46 -2.53 -10.36 5.72
C LEU A 46 -2.27 -11.07 4.39
N ARG A 47 -1.09 -10.84 3.80
CA ARG A 47 -0.75 -11.39 2.48
C ARG A 47 -0.85 -12.91 2.42
N ILE A 48 -0.43 -13.59 3.47
CA ILE A 48 -0.61 -15.04 3.61
C ILE A 48 -2.08 -15.48 3.62
N GLN A 49 -3.01 -14.72 4.20
CA GLN A 49 -4.43 -15.03 4.14
C GLN A 49 -4.96 -14.86 2.71
N GLN A 50 -4.49 -13.83 2.00
CA GLN A 50 -4.79 -13.65 0.58
C GLN A 50 -4.25 -14.80 -0.25
N LEU A 51 -2.99 -15.21 -0.05
CA LEU A 51 -2.37 -16.31 -0.78
C LEU A 51 -3.01 -17.65 -0.43
N SER A 52 -3.43 -17.87 0.81
CA SER A 52 -4.16 -19.08 1.20
C SER A 52 -5.52 -19.16 0.53
N LEU A 53 -6.20 -18.03 0.29
CA LEU A 53 -7.48 -18.01 -0.42
C LEU A 53 -7.28 -18.20 -1.93
N LEU A 54 -6.33 -17.47 -2.51
CA LEU A 54 -6.00 -17.54 -3.94
C LEU A 54 -5.44 -18.91 -4.32
N GLY A 55 -4.65 -19.53 -3.43
CA GLY A 55 -4.02 -20.83 -3.65
C GLY A 55 -5.03 -21.94 -3.93
N ASN A 56 -6.27 -21.83 -3.45
CA ASN A 56 -7.34 -22.79 -3.75
C ASN A 56 -7.75 -22.77 -5.23
N GLY A 57 -7.51 -21.66 -5.94
CA GLY A 57 -7.85 -21.50 -7.36
C GLY A 57 -6.70 -21.77 -8.33
N PHE A 58 -5.47 -21.95 -7.84
CA PHE A 58 -4.30 -22.22 -8.66
C PHE A 58 -3.80 -23.65 -8.46
N PRO A 59 -3.32 -24.33 -9.52
CA PRO A 59 -2.74 -25.66 -9.38
C PRO A 59 -1.55 -25.61 -8.42
N LEU A 60 -1.50 -26.57 -7.48
CA LEU A 60 -0.46 -26.70 -6.46
C LEU A 60 -0.32 -25.48 -5.51
N GLY A 61 -1.30 -24.57 -5.49
CA GLY A 61 -1.22 -23.35 -4.67
C GLY A 61 -0.10 -22.40 -5.10
N ILE A 62 0.34 -22.49 -6.36
CA ILE A 62 1.39 -21.64 -6.93
C ILE A 62 0.76 -20.43 -7.59
N ILE A 63 1.05 -19.25 -7.05
CA ILE A 63 0.45 -17.99 -7.48
C ILE A 63 1.52 -17.18 -8.24
N PRO A 64 1.29 -16.88 -9.54
CA PRO A 64 2.19 -16.03 -10.28
C PRO A 64 2.09 -14.59 -9.76
N SER A 65 3.24 -13.94 -9.64
CA SER A 65 3.37 -12.56 -9.19
C SER A 65 4.42 -11.82 -10.00
N TYR A 66 4.09 -10.59 -10.39
CA TYR A 66 4.96 -9.73 -11.18
C TYR A 66 5.44 -8.57 -10.32
N SER A 67 6.75 -8.38 -10.21
CA SER A 67 7.38 -7.27 -9.50
C SER A 67 8.49 -6.67 -10.38
N PRO A 68 8.48 -5.36 -10.66
CA PRO A 68 9.50 -4.76 -11.53
C PRO A 68 10.85 -4.72 -10.80
N THR A 69 11.84 -5.52 -11.19
CA THR A 69 13.18 -5.57 -10.58
C THR A 69 14.16 -4.65 -11.31
N SER A 70 15.05 -3.98 -10.55
CA SER A 70 16.13 -3.16 -11.12
C SER A 70 17.23 -4.03 -11.74
N ASN A 71 17.42 -5.23 -11.21
CA ASN A 71 18.42 -6.17 -11.67
C ASN A 71 17.87 -7.04 -12.82
N LYS A 72 18.41 -6.85 -14.03
CA LYS A 72 17.94 -7.49 -15.27
C LYS A 72 17.99 -9.02 -15.22
N ASP A 73 18.89 -9.58 -14.41
CA ASP A 73 19.16 -11.01 -14.34
C ASP A 73 18.12 -11.78 -13.51
N LEU A 74 17.50 -11.14 -12.52
CA LEU A 74 16.48 -11.80 -11.69
C LEU A 74 15.12 -11.90 -12.38
N GLY A 75 14.87 -11.00 -13.35
CA GLY A 75 13.57 -10.90 -13.99
C GLY A 75 12.49 -10.35 -13.06
N SER A 76 11.35 -10.02 -13.65
CA SER A 76 10.20 -9.44 -12.94
C SER A 76 9.15 -10.47 -12.52
N PHE A 77 9.28 -11.72 -12.99
CA PHE A 77 8.31 -12.78 -12.74
C PHE A 77 8.73 -13.67 -11.58
N SER A 78 7.80 -13.97 -10.67
CA SER A 78 8.04 -14.81 -9.52
C SER A 78 6.81 -15.62 -9.12
N LEU A 79 7.03 -16.81 -8.59
CA LEU A 79 6.00 -17.75 -8.15
C LEU A 79 5.95 -17.74 -6.62
N GLN A 80 4.79 -17.45 -6.04
CA GLN A 80 4.58 -17.45 -4.59
C GLN A 80 3.74 -18.65 -4.17
N SER A 81 4.04 -19.25 -3.03
CA SER A 81 3.24 -20.32 -2.45
C SER A 81 3.24 -20.24 -0.92
N VAL A 82 2.17 -20.72 -0.30
CA VAL A 82 2.08 -20.87 1.15
C VAL A 82 2.63 -22.27 1.50
N LEU A 83 3.79 -22.30 2.14
CA LEU A 83 4.48 -23.54 2.50
C LEU A 83 3.95 -24.13 3.81
N LEU A 84 3.55 -23.26 4.74
CA LEU A 84 3.05 -23.68 6.05
C LEU A 84 1.95 -22.71 6.52
N LYS A 85 0.91 -23.27 7.13
CA LYS A 85 -0.16 -22.53 7.77
C LYS A 85 -0.58 -23.27 9.05
N LEU A 86 -0.25 -22.69 10.20
CA LEU A 86 -0.75 -23.13 11.50
C LEU A 86 -1.72 -22.07 12.01
N ALA A 87 -2.91 -22.49 12.40
CA ALA A 87 -3.92 -21.63 12.98
C ALA A 87 -4.43 -22.25 14.27
N THR A 88 -4.36 -21.50 15.35
CA THR A 88 -4.96 -21.79 16.66
C THR A 88 -5.94 -20.66 16.98
N SER A 89 -6.76 -20.80 18.03
CA SER A 89 -7.79 -19.81 18.38
C SER A 89 -7.25 -18.38 18.57
N ASN A 90 -6.07 -18.24 19.18
CA ASN A 90 -5.47 -16.94 19.54
C ASN A 90 -4.12 -16.67 18.86
N CYS A 91 -3.67 -17.59 18.00
CA CYS A 91 -2.36 -17.49 17.36
C CYS A 91 -2.44 -18.05 15.95
N TRP A 92 -1.79 -17.36 15.02
CA TRP A 92 -1.68 -17.76 13.64
C TRP A 92 -0.22 -17.65 13.21
N LEU A 93 0.29 -18.66 12.50
CA LEU A 93 1.64 -18.70 11.98
C LEU A 93 1.58 -19.17 10.53
N GLY A 94 2.33 -18.52 9.65
CA GLY A 94 2.44 -18.98 8.30
C GLY A 94 3.73 -18.61 7.60
N LEU A 95 4.11 -19.48 6.68
CA LEU A 95 5.33 -19.43 5.90
C LEU A 95 5.00 -19.27 4.42
N ILE A 96 5.50 -18.19 3.81
CA ILE A 96 5.41 -17.92 2.38
C ILE A 96 6.76 -18.23 1.74
N GLY A 97 6.76 -19.00 0.66
CA GLY A 97 7.90 -19.17 -0.23
C GLY A 97 7.68 -18.40 -1.52
N GLN A 98 8.74 -17.80 -2.06
CA GLN A 98 8.77 -17.22 -3.39
C GLN A 98 9.96 -17.77 -4.16
N PHE A 99 9.71 -18.14 -5.41
CA PHE A 99 10.68 -18.68 -6.34
C PHE A 99 10.76 -17.82 -7.61
N ARG A 100 11.97 -17.57 -8.12
CA ARG A 100 12.20 -16.77 -9.34
C ARG A 100 12.72 -17.65 -10.48
N PRO A 101 11.85 -18.13 -11.39
CA PRO A 101 12.26 -19.09 -12.41
C PRO A 101 13.15 -18.48 -13.50
N ARG A 102 13.04 -17.18 -13.78
CA ARG A 102 13.81 -16.53 -14.87
C ARG A 102 15.32 -16.63 -14.63
N LYS A 103 15.76 -16.42 -13.38
CA LYS A 103 17.18 -16.53 -13.02
C LYS A 103 17.71 -17.96 -13.20
N LEU A 104 16.91 -18.96 -12.81
CA LEU A 104 17.23 -20.37 -13.01
C LEU A 104 17.34 -20.71 -14.50
N ILE A 105 16.37 -20.27 -15.32
CA ILE A 105 16.39 -20.52 -16.76
C ILE A 105 17.60 -19.85 -17.40
N SER A 106 17.94 -18.62 -16.99
CA SER A 106 19.12 -17.93 -17.53
C SER A 106 20.43 -18.60 -17.11
N SER A 107 20.54 -19.11 -15.88
CA SER A 107 21.76 -19.78 -15.43
C SER A 107 21.95 -21.13 -16.13
N ILE A 108 20.88 -21.93 -16.24
CA ILE A 108 20.91 -23.19 -16.99
C ILE A 108 21.21 -22.94 -18.47
N LYS A 109 20.60 -21.91 -19.08
CA LYS A 109 20.87 -21.57 -20.49
C LYS A 109 22.33 -21.18 -20.71
N ALA A 110 22.91 -20.39 -19.80
CA ALA A 110 24.31 -20.00 -19.88
C ALA A 110 25.26 -21.20 -19.76
N GLU A 111 24.94 -22.17 -18.90
CA GLU A 111 25.71 -23.42 -18.81
C GLU A 111 25.56 -24.28 -20.06
N LEU A 112 24.34 -24.44 -20.56
CA LEU A 112 24.07 -25.24 -21.76
C LEU A 112 24.71 -24.64 -23.02
N SER A 113 24.81 -23.31 -23.12
CA SER A 113 25.52 -22.66 -24.23
C SER A 113 27.04 -22.81 -24.16
N ASN A 114 27.58 -23.10 -22.98
CA ASN A 114 29.02 -23.28 -22.76
C ASN A 114 29.44 -24.76 -22.83
N ALA A 115 28.49 -25.69 -22.83
CA ALA A 115 28.74 -27.13 -22.90
C ALA A 115 28.61 -27.61 -24.35
N GLU A 116 29.70 -28.12 -24.92
CA GLU A 116 29.71 -28.69 -26.27
C GLU A 116 29.06 -30.10 -26.33
N GLU A 117 28.98 -30.83 -25.20
CA GLU A 117 28.32 -32.13 -25.09
C GLU A 117 27.43 -32.22 -23.82
N LEU A 118 26.22 -32.77 -23.97
CA LEU A 118 25.22 -32.97 -22.91
C LEU A 118 25.59 -34.17 -22.02
N GLU A 119 26.63 -34.03 -21.20
CA GLU A 119 27.05 -35.06 -20.26
C GLU A 119 26.31 -35.01 -18.90
N PHE A 120 26.37 -36.10 -18.13
CA PHE A 120 25.85 -36.20 -16.76
C PHE A 120 26.43 -35.15 -15.79
N SER A 121 27.63 -34.64 -16.09
CA SER A 121 28.27 -33.50 -15.40
C SER A 121 27.39 -32.24 -15.47
N VAL A 122 26.80 -31.95 -16.64
CA VAL A 122 25.90 -30.80 -16.87
C VAL A 122 24.63 -30.91 -16.01
N PHE A 123 24.11 -32.12 -15.78
CA PHE A 123 22.95 -32.33 -14.89
C PHE A 123 23.29 -32.09 -13.42
N LYS A 124 24.49 -32.50 -12.97
CA LYS A 124 24.96 -32.26 -11.61
C LYS A 124 25.20 -30.77 -11.36
N ASP A 125 25.73 -30.06 -12.36
CA ASP A 125 25.96 -28.61 -12.30
C ASP A 125 24.64 -27.83 -12.40
N ALA A 126 23.69 -28.26 -13.24
CA ALA A 126 22.34 -27.74 -13.27
C ALA A 126 21.61 -27.91 -11.92
N ALA A 127 21.76 -29.05 -11.25
CA ALA A 127 21.18 -29.28 -9.91
C ALA A 127 21.76 -28.32 -8.85
N LYS A 128 23.01 -27.91 -8.99
CA LYS A 128 23.65 -26.90 -8.12
C LYS A 128 22.97 -25.53 -8.26
N HIS A 129 22.46 -25.18 -9.44
CA HIS A 129 21.69 -23.93 -9.63
C HIS A 129 20.37 -23.95 -8.89
N PHE A 130 19.70 -25.09 -8.76
CA PHE A 130 18.50 -25.20 -7.94
C PHE A 130 18.77 -24.98 -6.44
N LEU A 131 20.02 -25.07 -5.98
CA LEU A 131 20.41 -24.78 -4.60
C LEU A 131 20.88 -23.34 -4.41
N ASP A 132 20.88 -22.50 -5.46
CA ASP A 132 21.23 -21.10 -5.34
C ASP A 132 20.21 -20.38 -4.47
N LYS A 133 20.66 -19.92 -3.30
CA LYS A 133 19.86 -19.20 -2.32
C LYS A 133 19.19 -17.97 -2.92
N SER A 134 19.80 -17.36 -3.94
CA SER A 134 19.29 -16.14 -4.57
C SER A 134 17.99 -16.35 -5.35
N LEU A 135 17.63 -17.60 -5.68
CA LEU A 135 16.37 -17.94 -6.35
C LEU A 135 15.16 -17.89 -5.42
N TYR A 136 15.40 -18.04 -4.11
CA TYR A 136 14.37 -18.23 -3.11
C TYR A 136 14.23 -17.03 -2.20
N SER A 137 13.00 -16.78 -1.78
CA SER A 137 12.67 -15.85 -0.70
C SER A 137 11.70 -16.51 0.24
N ILE A 138 11.88 -16.30 1.53
CA ILE A 138 11.07 -16.91 2.58
C ILE A 138 10.55 -15.81 3.49
N GLY A 139 9.25 -15.84 3.77
CA GLY A 139 8.57 -14.91 4.65
C GLY A 139 7.84 -15.68 5.74
N LEU A 140 8.20 -15.46 7.00
CA LEU A 140 7.47 -15.97 8.16
C LEU A 140 6.60 -14.86 8.72
N SER A 141 5.35 -15.17 9.01
CA SER A 141 4.40 -14.23 9.62
C SER A 141 3.70 -14.92 10.78
N SER A 142 3.72 -14.31 11.95
CA SER A 142 3.07 -14.77 13.17
C SER A 142 2.18 -13.67 13.69
N GLN A 143 0.92 -13.98 13.96
CA GLN A 143 -0.04 -13.08 14.59
C GLN A 143 -0.51 -13.72 15.90
N PHE A 144 -0.42 -12.98 16.99
CA PHE A 144 -0.86 -13.40 18.32
C PHE A 144 -1.85 -12.37 18.86
N SER A 145 -3.01 -12.82 19.34
CA SER A 145 -4.03 -11.97 19.93
C SER A 145 -4.19 -12.29 21.43
N PRO A 146 -3.45 -11.61 22.33
CA PRO A 146 -3.49 -11.91 23.76
C PRO A 146 -4.85 -11.61 24.39
N THR A 147 -5.56 -10.62 23.86
CA THR A 147 -6.89 -10.17 24.31
C THR A 147 -7.73 -9.89 23.07
N PRO A 148 -9.07 -9.99 23.11
CA PRO A 148 -9.92 -9.69 21.95
C PRO A 148 -9.70 -8.29 21.36
N SER A 149 -9.22 -7.34 22.17
CA SER A 149 -8.95 -5.96 21.77
C SER A 149 -7.49 -5.71 21.37
N SER A 150 -6.60 -6.69 21.49
CA SER A 150 -5.16 -6.50 21.25
C SER A 150 -4.64 -7.55 20.26
N SER A 151 -3.87 -7.15 19.26
CA SER A 151 -3.18 -8.09 18.39
C SER A 151 -1.75 -7.66 18.12
N VAL A 152 -0.84 -8.63 18.09
CA VAL A 152 0.57 -8.46 17.78
C VAL A 152 0.85 -9.25 16.51
N LEU A 153 1.43 -8.60 15.52
CA LEU A 153 1.91 -9.20 14.29
C LEU A 153 3.43 -9.09 14.26
N LEU A 154 4.10 -10.22 14.07
CA LEU A 154 5.52 -10.34 13.83
C LEU A 154 5.72 -10.93 12.45
N SER A 155 6.49 -10.26 11.61
CA SER A 155 6.82 -10.73 10.28
C SER A 155 8.32 -10.63 10.05
N THR A 156 8.87 -11.69 9.46
CA THR A 156 10.28 -11.77 9.09
C THR A 156 10.37 -12.22 7.65
N GLU A 157 11.04 -11.43 6.83
CA GLU A 157 11.24 -11.67 5.41
C GLU A 157 12.72 -11.83 5.14
N ARG A 158 13.10 -12.86 4.39
CA ARG A 158 14.47 -13.03 3.90
C ARG A 158 14.43 -13.23 2.40
N HIS A 159 15.02 -12.28 1.69
CA HIS A 159 15.23 -12.38 0.25
C HIS A 159 16.63 -12.95 -0.02
N GLY A 160 16.74 -13.95 -0.88
CA GLY A 160 18.02 -14.62 -1.18
C GLY A 160 19.11 -13.69 -1.73
N GLU A 161 18.73 -12.64 -2.46
CA GLU A 161 19.66 -11.63 -3.00
C GLU A 161 20.10 -10.60 -1.95
N LYS A 162 19.29 -10.36 -0.91
CA LYS A 162 19.60 -9.34 0.09
C LYS A 162 20.38 -9.96 1.25
N MET A 163 21.49 -9.31 1.63
CA MET A 163 22.27 -9.72 2.79
C MET A 163 21.47 -9.64 4.10
N ARG A 164 20.61 -8.63 4.25
CA ARG A 164 19.86 -8.39 5.49
C ARG A 164 18.40 -8.87 5.36
N PRO A 165 17.91 -9.64 6.33
CA PRO A 165 16.48 -9.91 6.44
C PRO A 165 15.73 -8.62 6.85
N ARG A 166 14.42 -8.61 6.59
CA ARG A 166 13.49 -7.58 7.07
C ARG A 166 12.70 -8.13 8.25
N TYR A 167 12.57 -7.31 9.28
CA TYR A 167 11.75 -7.57 10.45
C TYR A 167 10.70 -6.49 10.55
N LYS A 168 9.48 -6.89 10.88
CA LYS A 168 8.40 -5.95 11.14
C LYS A 168 7.53 -6.47 12.28
N MET A 169 7.28 -5.58 13.22
CA MET A 169 6.42 -5.78 14.37
C MET A 169 5.30 -4.74 14.33
N MET A 170 4.07 -5.19 14.54
CA MET A 170 2.90 -4.31 14.67
C MET A 170 2.09 -4.74 15.88
N LEU A 171 1.85 -3.82 16.81
CA LEU A 171 0.94 -3.97 17.93
C LEU A 171 -0.27 -3.10 17.65
N PHE A 172 -1.44 -3.72 17.60
CA PHE A 172 -2.72 -3.05 17.43
C PHE A 172 -3.55 -3.22 18.69
N GLN A 173 -4.01 -2.12 19.27
CA GLN A 173 -4.87 -2.09 20.43
C GLN A 173 -6.13 -1.28 20.12
N GLN A 174 -7.28 -1.94 20.21
CA GLN A 174 -8.59 -1.34 20.11
C GLN A 174 -9.03 -0.82 21.50
N LEU A 175 -9.41 0.45 21.55
CA LEU A 175 -10.05 1.10 22.69
C LEU A 175 -11.50 1.48 22.32
N PRO A 176 -12.37 1.84 23.27
CA PRO A 176 -13.79 2.09 23.00
C PRO A 176 -14.07 3.16 21.94
N SER A 177 -13.23 4.21 21.87
CA SER A 177 -13.37 5.33 20.94
C SER A 177 -12.13 5.60 20.09
N HIS A 178 -11.06 4.82 20.28
CA HIS A 178 -9.76 5.02 19.63
C HIS A 178 -9.12 3.69 19.23
N ASP A 179 -8.34 3.73 18.16
CA ASP A 179 -7.45 2.64 17.79
C ASP A 179 -6.01 3.13 17.94
N ILE A 180 -5.20 2.37 18.70
CA ILE A 180 -3.76 2.61 18.85
C ILE A 180 -3.01 1.58 18.01
N THR A 181 -2.08 2.03 17.19
CA THR A 181 -1.20 1.20 16.38
C THR A 181 0.24 1.60 16.66
N LEU A 182 1.04 0.65 17.12
CA LEU A 182 2.48 0.77 17.23
C LEU A 182 3.10 -0.12 16.15
N GLU A 183 3.92 0.44 15.30
CA GLU A 183 4.60 -0.27 14.24
C GLU A 183 6.10 -0.03 14.30
N ALA A 184 6.88 -1.06 14.09
CA ALA A 184 8.34 -0.99 14.07
C ALA A 184 8.89 -1.93 13.00
N ALA A 185 9.76 -1.40 12.14
CA ALA A 185 10.26 -2.14 10.98
C ALA A 185 11.74 -1.85 10.67
N TRP A 186 12.44 -2.90 10.23
CA TRP A 186 13.88 -2.94 10.00
C TRP A 186 14.28 -3.90 8.87
N PRO A 187 14.72 -3.41 7.70
CA PRO A 187 14.42 -2.10 7.11
C PRO A 187 13.00 -2.03 6.53
N GLU A 188 12.37 -0.86 6.61
CA GLU A 188 11.04 -0.59 6.05
C GLU A 188 11.13 -0.07 4.61
N LEU A 189 10.20 -0.50 3.76
CA LEU A 189 10.14 -0.12 2.35
C LEU A 189 9.13 1.01 2.13
N PHE A 190 9.59 2.14 1.62
CA PHE A 190 8.77 3.29 1.24
C PHE A 190 8.65 3.41 -0.28
N ILE A 191 7.53 3.97 -0.76
CA ILE A 191 7.26 4.29 -2.15
C ILE A 191 6.90 5.77 -2.31
N ASP A 192 7.57 6.42 -3.24
CA ASP A 192 7.37 7.80 -3.64
C ASP A 192 6.19 7.96 -4.61
N HIS A 193 5.67 9.18 -4.77
CA HIS A 193 4.61 9.52 -5.73
C HIS A 193 4.96 9.17 -7.18
N LYS A 194 6.25 9.09 -7.51
CA LYS A 194 6.78 8.63 -8.82
C LYS A 194 6.91 7.11 -8.94
N GLY A 195 6.47 6.34 -7.95
CA GLY A 195 6.63 4.88 -7.92
C GLY A 195 8.05 4.39 -7.60
N ARG A 196 8.91 5.28 -7.08
CA ARG A 196 10.30 4.95 -6.69
C ARG A 196 10.34 4.36 -5.28
N TYR A 197 11.18 3.35 -5.09
CA TYR A 197 11.30 2.62 -3.83
C TYR A 197 12.52 3.04 -3.01
N TRP A 198 12.33 3.20 -1.70
CA TRP A 198 13.34 3.62 -0.73
C TRP A 198 13.36 2.68 0.47
N ASP A 199 14.52 2.15 0.82
CA ASP A 199 14.72 1.34 2.01
C ASP A 199 15.20 2.23 3.17
N VAL A 200 14.39 2.36 4.21
CA VAL A 200 14.74 3.08 5.44
C VAL A 200 15.25 2.07 6.47
N PRO A 201 16.48 2.25 7.02
CA PRO A 201 17.08 1.26 7.92
C PRO A 201 16.24 0.94 9.15
N GLU A 202 15.67 1.96 9.80
CA GLU A 202 14.79 1.79 10.96
C GLU A 202 13.62 2.77 10.89
N SER A 203 12.41 2.26 11.07
CA SER A 203 11.18 3.07 11.12
C SER A 203 10.32 2.59 12.28
N ILE A 204 10.01 3.48 13.22
CA ILE A 204 9.11 3.22 14.35
C ILE A 204 8.02 4.28 14.33
N SER A 205 6.76 3.85 14.41
CA SER A 205 5.62 4.75 14.48
C SER A 205 4.62 4.35 15.54
N LEU A 206 4.07 5.35 16.21
CA LEU A 206 2.98 5.21 17.16
C LEU A 206 1.86 6.13 16.74
N ASP A 207 0.75 5.55 16.34
CA ASP A 207 -0.45 6.24 15.87
C ASP A 207 -1.64 5.96 16.76
N MET A 208 -2.39 7.01 17.08
CA MET A 208 -3.69 6.96 17.73
C MET A 208 -4.72 7.60 16.80
N SER A 209 -5.72 6.84 16.39
CA SER A 209 -6.79 7.31 15.51
C SER A 209 -8.14 7.21 16.19
N SER A 210 -9.00 8.23 16.04
CA SER A 210 -10.36 8.18 16.55
C SER A 210 -11.24 7.29 15.67
N LEU A 211 -12.20 6.60 16.27
CA LEU A 211 -13.26 5.92 15.53
C LEU A 211 -14.16 6.95 14.81
N VAL A 212 -14.92 6.46 13.82
CA VAL A 212 -15.82 7.32 13.05
C VAL A 212 -16.98 7.74 13.94
N SER A 213 -17.06 9.03 14.28
CA SER A 213 -18.24 9.61 14.92
C SER A 213 -19.39 9.75 13.92
N GLU A 214 -20.64 9.65 14.39
CA GLU A 214 -21.84 9.95 13.57
C GLU A 214 -21.81 11.35 12.95
N SER A 215 -21.12 12.28 13.61
CA SER A 215 -20.91 13.64 13.10
C SER A 215 -20.06 13.70 11.83
N GLY A 216 -19.26 12.66 11.56
CA GLY A 216 -18.25 12.62 10.49
C GLY A 216 -16.88 13.15 10.92
N PHE A 217 -16.72 13.61 12.16
CA PHE A 217 -15.45 14.10 12.68
C PHE A 217 -14.49 12.95 12.99
N ARG A 218 -13.22 13.13 12.60
CA ARG A 218 -12.11 12.22 12.92
C ARG A 218 -10.86 13.01 13.23
N TYR A 219 -10.02 12.47 14.08
CA TYR A 219 -8.68 12.97 14.34
C TYR A 219 -7.68 11.83 14.46
N ARG A 220 -6.41 12.15 14.17
CA ARG A 220 -5.31 11.21 14.32
C ARG A 220 -4.09 11.95 14.85
N PHE A 221 -3.42 11.33 15.80
CA PHE A 221 -2.15 11.76 16.37
C PHE A 221 -1.12 10.68 16.11
N GLY A 222 0.07 11.06 15.67
CA GLY A 222 1.13 10.13 15.33
C GLY A 222 2.50 10.65 15.73
N ILE A 223 3.35 9.77 16.22
CA ILE A 223 4.78 10.04 16.42
C ILE A 223 5.54 9.04 15.57
N HIS A 224 6.40 9.54 14.69
CA HIS A 224 7.24 8.74 13.81
C HIS A 224 8.71 9.02 14.09
N LYS A 225 9.52 7.97 14.19
CA LYS A 225 10.97 8.02 14.33
C LYS A 225 11.59 7.24 13.19
N SER A 226 12.36 7.93 12.35
CA SER A 226 13.24 7.31 11.35
C SER A 226 14.69 7.40 11.81
N ASN A 227 15.45 6.33 11.56
CA ASN A 227 16.90 6.32 11.77
C ASN A 227 17.66 5.78 10.56
N GLY A 228 18.88 6.28 10.37
CA GLY A 228 19.75 5.96 9.25
C GLY A 228 19.39 6.68 7.94
N HIS A 229 20.31 6.60 6.98
CA HIS A 229 20.13 7.20 5.66
C HIS A 229 19.31 6.29 4.73
N PRO A 230 18.22 6.80 4.11
CA PRO A 230 17.43 6.04 3.15
C PRO A 230 18.26 5.61 1.94
N LYS A 231 18.10 4.36 1.51
CA LYS A 231 18.78 3.81 0.33
C LYS A 231 17.80 3.63 -0.83
N ALA A 232 18.14 4.13 -2.01
CA ALA A 232 17.35 3.90 -3.20
C ALA A 232 17.41 2.42 -3.61
N VAL A 233 16.24 1.82 -3.90
CA VAL A 233 16.15 0.43 -4.38
C VAL A 233 16.12 0.37 -5.91
N ASN A 234 15.46 1.35 -6.54
CA ASN A 234 15.29 1.43 -7.99
C ASN A 234 15.62 2.82 -8.58
N ALA A 235 15.94 3.83 -7.75
CA ALA A 235 16.22 5.18 -8.23
C ALA A 235 17.73 5.36 -8.48
N ILE A 236 18.09 5.74 -9.70
CA ILE A 236 19.48 6.01 -10.09
C ILE A 236 19.73 7.51 -9.83
N ASN A 237 20.63 7.82 -8.89
CA ASN A 237 21.15 9.18 -8.63
C ASN A 237 20.13 10.24 -8.16
N ASP A 238 19.02 9.85 -7.57
CA ASP A 238 18.08 10.78 -6.94
C ASP A 238 18.39 10.98 -5.46
N GLU A 239 18.23 12.22 -4.97
CA GLU A 239 18.31 12.52 -3.54
C GLU A 239 17.13 11.91 -2.77
N PRO A 240 17.36 11.38 -1.55
CA PRO A 240 16.30 10.83 -0.74
C PRO A 240 15.29 11.91 -0.35
N PRO A 241 13.97 11.62 -0.41
CA PRO A 241 12.95 12.57 0.00
C PRO A 241 13.18 13.05 1.42
N LEU A 242 13.16 14.37 1.62
CA LEU A 242 13.43 14.99 2.91
C LEU A 242 12.56 14.39 4.02
N ALA A 243 11.32 13.97 3.69
CA ALA A 243 10.40 13.23 4.55
C ALA A 243 11.02 12.02 5.28
N LEU A 244 11.87 11.24 4.61
CA LEU A 244 12.46 9.99 5.12
C LEU A 244 13.77 10.21 5.88
N MET A 245 14.32 11.42 5.87
CA MET A 245 15.55 11.73 6.59
C MET A 245 15.39 11.47 8.10
N PRO A 246 16.45 11.00 8.77
CA PRO A 246 16.40 10.60 10.18
C PRO A 246 15.93 11.75 11.08
N GLY A 247 15.17 11.39 12.11
CA GLY A 247 14.63 12.33 13.08
C GLY A 247 13.34 11.83 13.73
N LEU A 248 12.87 12.60 14.71
CA LEU A 248 11.58 12.38 15.37
C LEU A 248 10.57 13.38 14.81
N CYS A 249 9.39 12.93 14.41
CA CYS A 249 8.32 13.80 13.94
C CYS A 249 7.00 13.46 14.63
N GLY A 250 6.37 14.46 15.25
CA GLY A 250 4.98 14.38 15.69
C GLY A 250 4.06 14.98 14.63
N LYS A 251 2.87 14.40 14.45
CA LYS A 251 1.80 14.96 13.62
C LYS A 251 0.45 14.79 14.24
N ALA A 252 -0.39 15.77 14.00
CA ALA A 252 -1.80 15.72 14.27
C ALA A 252 -2.58 16.05 13.01
N SER A 253 -3.77 15.49 12.89
CA SER A 253 -4.76 15.91 11.92
C SER A 253 -6.14 15.79 12.48
N PHE A 254 -7.02 16.49 11.80
CA PHE A 254 -8.45 16.34 11.92
C PHE A 254 -9.07 16.36 10.54
N SER A 255 -10.20 15.71 10.40
CA SER A 255 -11.00 15.72 9.18
C SER A 255 -12.48 15.69 9.52
N TYR A 256 -13.28 16.29 8.66
CA TYR A 256 -14.72 16.24 8.70
C TYR A 256 -15.23 15.66 7.39
N GLU A 257 -15.89 14.50 7.48
CA GLU A 257 -16.46 13.78 6.34
C GLU A 257 -17.99 13.94 6.33
N LYS A 258 -18.55 14.33 5.19
CA LYS A 258 -20.00 14.35 4.97
C LYS A 258 -20.35 13.69 3.65
N SER A 259 -21.40 12.89 3.67
CA SER A 259 -21.99 12.28 2.50
C SER A 259 -23.48 12.58 2.43
N LYS A 260 -23.99 12.74 1.21
CA LYS A 260 -25.41 12.90 0.92
C LYS A 260 -25.78 12.03 -0.27
N ASP A 261 -26.71 11.12 -0.04
CA ASP A 261 -27.30 10.29 -1.09
C ASP A 261 -28.28 11.19 -1.88
N LEU A 262 -28.01 11.39 -3.17
CA LEU A 262 -28.93 12.05 -4.09
C LEU A 262 -30.09 11.12 -4.44
N TRP A 263 -29.78 9.84 -4.60
CA TRP A 263 -30.73 8.78 -4.92
C TRP A 263 -30.23 7.46 -4.34
N ARG A 264 -31.13 6.67 -3.75
CA ARG A 264 -30.80 5.31 -3.27
C ARG A 264 -32.04 4.45 -3.28
N LYS A 265 -31.95 3.28 -3.91
CA LYS A 265 -33.04 2.30 -3.89
C LYS A 265 -32.71 1.22 -2.87
N LYS A 266 -33.33 1.32 -1.69
CA LYS A 266 -33.19 0.30 -0.63
C LYS A 266 -33.76 -1.03 -1.10
N GLN A 267 -33.06 -2.12 -0.79
CA GLN A 267 -33.51 -3.45 -1.15
C GLN A 267 -34.70 -3.86 -0.28
N THR A 268 -35.80 -4.29 -0.90
CA THR A 268 -36.98 -4.79 -0.16
C THR A 268 -36.92 -6.32 -0.06
N LYS A 269 -37.47 -6.93 1.00
CA LYS A 269 -37.51 -8.40 1.17
C LYS A 269 -38.08 -9.14 -0.06
N LYS A 270 -39.00 -8.51 -0.80
CA LYS A 270 -39.59 -9.02 -2.05
C LYS A 270 -38.61 -9.07 -3.24
N ASP A 271 -37.58 -8.23 -3.25
CA ASP A 271 -36.57 -8.21 -4.31
C ASP A 271 -35.54 -9.34 -4.16
N ILE A 272 -35.40 -9.88 -2.94
CA ILE A 272 -34.45 -10.96 -2.62
C ILE A 272 -35.11 -12.33 -2.86
N MET A 273 -36.44 -12.42 -2.77
CA MET A 273 -37.20 -13.65 -3.00
C MET A 273 -37.77 -13.65 -4.42
N THR A 274 -37.17 -14.45 -5.31
CA THR A 274 -37.67 -14.65 -6.67
C THR A 274 -38.65 -15.82 -6.69
N LYS A 275 -39.85 -15.62 -7.25
CA LYS A 275 -40.83 -16.70 -7.41
C LYS A 275 -40.35 -17.61 -8.56
N ALA A 276 -40.09 -18.87 -8.26
CA ALA A 276 -39.80 -19.92 -9.23
C ALA A 276 -40.94 -20.94 -9.25
N ASP A 277 -40.97 -21.78 -10.29
CA ASP A 277 -42.05 -22.76 -10.54
C ASP A 277 -42.23 -23.79 -9.40
N LYS A 278 -41.24 -23.89 -8.48
CA LYS A 278 -41.26 -24.76 -7.29
C LYS A 278 -41.24 -24.01 -5.94
N GLY A 279 -41.55 -22.71 -5.91
CA GLY A 279 -41.63 -21.91 -4.68
C GLY A 279 -40.78 -20.63 -4.71
N TRP A 280 -40.50 -20.06 -3.53
CA TRP A 280 -39.69 -18.84 -3.40
C TRP A 280 -38.21 -19.18 -3.30
N ILE A 281 -37.40 -18.69 -4.24
CA ILE A 281 -35.93 -18.85 -4.22
C ILE A 281 -35.30 -17.56 -3.67
N TRP A 282 -34.49 -17.70 -2.63
CA TRP A 282 -33.69 -16.62 -2.08
C TRP A 282 -32.44 -16.40 -2.96
N ARG A 283 -32.35 -15.23 -3.61
CA ARG A 283 -31.20 -14.82 -4.42
C ARG A 283 -30.62 -13.51 -3.88
N PRO A 284 -29.70 -13.58 -2.90
CA PRO A 284 -28.98 -12.38 -2.48
C PRO A 284 -28.06 -11.89 -3.61
N SER A 285 -27.71 -10.61 -3.56
CA SER A 285 -26.62 -10.07 -4.38
C SER A 285 -25.32 -10.78 -4.04
N TYR A 286 -24.42 -10.93 -5.03
CA TYR A 286 -23.12 -11.55 -4.80
C TYR A 286 -22.26 -10.76 -3.79
N ASP A 287 -22.47 -9.44 -3.70
CA ASP A 287 -21.91 -8.57 -2.65
C ASP A 287 -23.02 -7.72 -2.03
N VAL A 288 -23.19 -7.81 -0.71
CA VAL A 288 -24.18 -7.07 0.07
C VAL A 288 -23.95 -5.55 -0.04
N ARG A 289 -22.71 -5.09 -0.19
CA ARG A 289 -22.39 -3.66 -0.33
C ARG A 289 -22.81 -3.07 -1.67
N LEU A 290 -23.02 -3.93 -2.67
CA LEU A 290 -23.43 -3.56 -4.03
C LEU A 290 -24.92 -3.90 -4.28
N SER A 291 -25.63 -4.32 -3.24
CA SER A 291 -27.06 -4.67 -3.34
C SER A 291 -27.98 -3.47 -3.62
N GLU A 292 -27.55 -2.28 -3.19
CA GLU A 292 -28.34 -1.06 -3.27
C GLU A 292 -27.76 -0.10 -4.31
N PRO A 293 -28.42 0.09 -5.46
CA PRO A 293 -28.00 1.10 -6.42
C PRO A 293 -28.26 2.48 -5.83
N HIS A 294 -27.27 3.35 -5.99
CA HIS A 294 -27.25 4.68 -5.38
C HIS A 294 -26.43 5.68 -6.19
N ALA A 295 -26.77 6.95 -6.03
CA ALA A 295 -25.99 8.10 -6.46
C ALA A 295 -25.74 8.95 -5.21
N ALA A 296 -24.49 9.21 -4.88
CA ALA A 296 -24.10 9.96 -3.69
C ALA A 296 -22.97 10.95 -4.00
N ILE A 297 -23.04 12.11 -3.35
CA ILE A 297 -21.94 13.07 -3.27
C ILE A 297 -21.37 12.99 -1.86
N SER A 298 -20.06 12.87 -1.75
CA SER A 298 -19.35 12.90 -0.49
C SER A 298 -18.17 13.86 -0.55
N GLY A 299 -17.86 14.47 0.58
CA GLY A 299 -16.77 15.41 0.72
C GLY A 299 -16.05 15.24 2.04
N ILE A 300 -14.75 15.47 2.03
CA ILE A 300 -13.91 15.50 3.22
C ILE A 300 -13.04 16.75 3.17
N VAL A 301 -12.95 17.45 4.31
CA VAL A 301 -12.03 18.57 4.50
C VAL A 301 -11.29 18.34 5.81
N GLY A 302 -9.99 18.62 5.83
CA GLY A 302 -9.17 18.41 7.01
C GLY A 302 -7.90 19.26 7.02
N GLY A 303 -7.30 19.33 8.20
CA GLY A 303 -6.03 19.99 8.44
C GLY A 303 -5.03 19.00 9.01
N SER A 304 -3.75 19.19 8.72
CA SER A 304 -2.66 18.45 9.34
C SER A 304 -1.55 19.40 9.79
N CYS A 305 -0.98 19.14 10.95
CA CYS A 305 0.21 19.84 11.45
C CYS A 305 1.26 18.81 11.83
N ALA A 306 2.51 19.06 11.45
CA ALA A 306 3.65 18.21 11.74
C ALA A 306 4.77 19.06 12.35
N ALA A 307 5.31 18.58 13.47
CA ALA A 307 6.45 19.16 14.14
C ALA A 307 7.59 18.13 14.15
N ARG A 308 8.79 18.56 13.78
CA ARG A 308 10.00 17.73 13.79
C ARG A 308 10.88 18.15 14.95
N PHE A 309 11.35 17.15 15.68
CA PHE A 309 12.22 17.29 16.83
C PHE A 309 13.48 16.44 16.59
N GLY A 310 14.64 16.94 17.00
CA GLY A 310 15.87 16.13 16.99
C GLY A 310 16.62 16.07 15.65
N GLY A 311 16.93 17.23 15.07
CA GLY A 311 17.99 17.39 14.07
C GLY A 311 19.31 17.85 14.69
N TRP A 312 19.66 17.34 15.87
CA TRP A 312 20.90 17.71 16.56
C TRP A 312 21.95 16.61 16.36
N GLY A 313 22.98 16.91 15.57
CA GLY A 313 24.24 16.17 15.54
C GLY A 313 24.29 14.95 14.61
N TYR A 314 24.52 15.18 13.32
CA TYR A 314 25.50 14.44 12.50
C TYR A 314 25.84 15.33 11.28
N SER A 315 26.36 16.52 11.58
CA SER A 315 27.07 17.36 10.63
C SER A 315 28.41 17.72 11.26
N ALA A 316 29.22 16.70 11.46
CA ALA A 316 30.66 16.83 11.64
C ALA A 316 31.28 15.68 10.85
N SER A 317 31.21 15.78 9.52
CA SER A 317 32.21 15.14 8.68
C SER A 317 33.51 15.91 8.94
N THR A 318 34.37 15.35 9.80
CA THR A 318 35.81 15.47 9.59
C THR A 318 36.13 14.73 8.30
N ASP A 319 35.95 15.42 7.18
CA ASP A 319 36.87 15.43 6.05
C ASP A 319 36.29 16.37 5.00
N GLY A 320 37.16 17.21 4.46
CA GLY A 320 36.84 18.29 3.54
C GLY A 320 36.21 17.80 2.24
N ASP A 321 35.49 18.73 1.61
CA ASP A 321 34.99 18.67 0.24
C ASP A 321 33.78 17.77 0.01
N THR A 322 32.59 18.35 0.22
CA THR A 322 31.59 18.71 -0.81
C THR A 322 30.27 18.91 -0.08
N SER A 323 29.96 20.16 0.29
CA SER A 323 28.68 20.49 0.92
C SER A 323 27.55 20.39 -0.11
N THR A 324 26.95 19.20 -0.26
CA THR A 324 25.63 19.06 -0.88
C THR A 324 24.63 19.80 0.01
N SER A 325 23.98 20.80 -0.57
CA SER A 325 23.05 21.72 0.08
C SER A 325 21.88 20.94 0.67
N THR A 326 21.99 20.55 1.93
CA THR A 326 20.91 19.93 2.68
C THR A 326 19.80 20.96 2.82
N GLY A 327 18.78 20.87 1.97
CA GLY A 327 17.65 21.80 1.94
C GLY A 327 17.12 22.03 3.35
N LYS A 328 17.10 23.29 3.78
CA LYS A 328 16.72 23.71 5.14
C LYS A 328 15.33 23.18 5.49
N ARG A 329 15.28 22.07 6.23
CA ARG A 329 14.04 21.37 6.57
C ARG A 329 13.29 22.16 7.64
N SER A 330 12.05 22.57 7.37
CA SER A 330 11.28 23.36 8.36
C SER A 330 10.99 22.53 9.62
N PRO A 331 11.13 23.12 10.82
CA PRO A 331 10.84 22.42 12.08
C PRO A 331 9.34 22.19 12.28
N PHE A 332 8.51 23.02 11.65
CA PHE A 332 7.05 22.95 11.70
C PHE A 332 6.47 23.03 10.28
N ASN A 333 5.38 22.29 10.04
CA ASN A 333 4.61 22.34 8.81
C ASN A 333 3.12 22.22 9.14
N ALA A 334 2.27 23.01 8.48
CA ALA A 334 0.83 22.94 8.60
C ALA A 334 0.20 23.05 7.21
N ASP A 335 -0.79 22.20 6.93
CA ASP A 335 -1.43 22.13 5.63
C ASP A 335 -2.90 21.71 5.73
N PHE A 336 -3.69 22.13 4.75
CA PHE A 336 -5.09 21.73 4.60
C PHE A 336 -5.24 20.82 3.37
N PHE A 337 -6.02 19.76 3.53
CA PHE A 337 -6.35 18.83 2.47
C PHE A 337 -7.87 18.73 2.32
N GLY A 338 -8.30 18.38 1.12
CA GLY A 338 -9.72 18.19 0.83
C GLY A 338 -9.93 17.21 -0.30
N SER A 339 -11.05 16.52 -0.30
CA SER A 339 -11.45 15.64 -1.39
C SER A 339 -12.95 15.66 -1.58
N VAL A 340 -13.39 15.64 -2.83
CA VAL A 340 -14.80 15.52 -3.21
C VAL A 340 -14.95 14.29 -4.08
N CYS A 341 -15.94 13.45 -3.79
CA CYS A 341 -16.25 12.25 -4.55
C CYS A 341 -17.71 12.22 -4.96
N TYR A 342 -17.94 11.85 -6.21
CA TYR A 342 -19.24 11.50 -6.75
C TYR A 342 -19.24 10.01 -7.08
N THR A 343 -20.16 9.26 -6.47
CA THR A 343 -20.31 7.83 -6.71
C THR A 343 -21.65 7.56 -7.33
N PHE A 344 -21.67 6.92 -8.49
CA PHE A 344 -22.87 6.47 -9.18
C PHE A 344 -22.80 4.96 -9.38
N GLN A 345 -23.76 4.24 -8.82
CA GLN A 345 -23.89 2.80 -8.97
C GLN A 345 -25.25 2.46 -9.58
N HIS A 346 -25.22 1.77 -10.70
CA HIS A 346 -26.38 1.22 -11.37
C HIS A 346 -26.38 -0.32 -11.28
N GLY A 347 -27.55 -0.87 -10.98
CA GLY A 347 -27.77 -2.31 -10.86
C GLY A 347 -27.49 -2.90 -9.46
N LYS A 348 -27.92 -4.15 -9.25
CA LYS A 348 -28.00 -4.78 -7.91
C LYS A 348 -26.99 -5.92 -7.70
N PHE A 349 -26.14 -6.19 -8.69
CA PHE A 349 -25.16 -7.28 -8.67
C PHE A 349 -25.77 -8.64 -8.26
N THR A 350 -26.96 -8.94 -8.79
CA THR A 350 -27.71 -10.19 -8.59
C THR A 350 -27.70 -11.08 -9.82
N LYS A 351 -27.58 -10.52 -11.03
CA LYS A 351 -27.53 -11.31 -12.27
C LYS A 351 -26.09 -11.70 -12.60
N LEU A 352 -25.96 -12.74 -13.42
CA LEU A 352 -24.68 -13.29 -13.86
C LEU A 352 -23.92 -12.38 -14.84
N TYR A 353 -24.62 -11.46 -15.52
CA TYR A 353 -24.06 -10.65 -16.60
C TYR A 353 -24.62 -9.22 -16.57
N GLY A 354 -23.75 -8.23 -16.78
CA GLY A 354 -24.13 -6.84 -17.09
C GLY A 354 -25.02 -6.13 -16.06
N ASP A 355 -25.02 -6.58 -14.80
CA ASP A 355 -25.95 -6.09 -13.77
C ASP A 355 -25.31 -5.13 -12.77
N LEU A 356 -24.05 -4.77 -12.98
CA LEU A 356 -23.39 -3.73 -12.20
C LEU A 356 -22.55 -2.86 -13.11
N THR A 357 -22.87 -1.58 -13.09
CA THR A 357 -22.04 -0.50 -13.63
C THR A 357 -21.87 0.52 -12.53
N ARG A 358 -20.63 0.81 -12.16
CA ARG A 358 -20.31 1.79 -11.15
C ARG A 358 -19.22 2.74 -11.66
N VAL A 359 -19.46 4.01 -11.43
CA VAL A 359 -18.55 5.11 -11.74
C VAL A 359 -18.31 5.86 -10.44
N ASP A 360 -17.06 5.90 -9.99
CA ASP A 360 -16.66 6.77 -8.90
C ASP A 360 -15.69 7.82 -9.46
N ALA A 361 -16.07 9.08 -9.39
CA ALA A 361 -15.22 10.21 -9.73
C ALA A 361 -14.78 10.91 -8.45
N ARG A 362 -13.48 11.19 -8.32
CA ARG A 362 -12.90 11.79 -7.13
C ARG A 362 -11.90 12.87 -7.50
N LEU A 363 -12.00 14.00 -6.82
CA LEU A 363 -11.08 15.13 -6.91
C LEU A 363 -10.34 15.27 -5.58
N ASP A 364 -9.03 15.11 -5.60
CA ASP A 364 -8.15 15.21 -4.44
C ASP A 364 -7.33 16.51 -4.47
N ILE A 365 -7.36 17.27 -3.38
CA ILE A 365 -6.51 18.43 -3.13
C ILE A 365 -5.60 18.06 -1.97
N CYS A 366 -4.34 17.73 -2.28
CA CYS A 366 -3.37 17.28 -1.29
C CYS A 366 -2.83 18.40 -0.40
N SER A 367 -2.73 19.63 -0.93
CA SER A 367 -2.24 20.81 -0.20
C SER A 367 -2.90 22.10 -0.70
N ALA A 368 -3.74 22.71 0.12
CA ALA A 368 -4.31 24.02 -0.18
C ALA A 368 -3.23 25.11 -0.19
N PHE A 369 -2.20 25.00 0.65
CA PHE A 369 -1.12 25.98 0.73
C PHE A 369 -0.19 25.94 -0.50
N ALA A 370 0.15 24.74 -0.99
CA ALA A 370 0.94 24.61 -2.21
C ALA A 370 0.14 25.04 -3.45
N LEU A 371 -1.17 24.74 -3.49
CA LEU A 371 -2.07 25.13 -4.57
C LEU A 371 -2.26 26.66 -4.63
N THR A 372 -2.49 27.32 -3.50
CA THR A 372 -2.61 28.78 -3.43
C THR A 372 -1.31 29.49 -3.82
N LYS A 373 -0.15 29.00 -3.34
CA LYS A 373 1.16 29.52 -3.79
C LYS A 373 1.35 29.41 -5.29
N ARG A 374 0.99 28.27 -5.90
CA ARG A 374 1.06 28.09 -7.35
C ARG A 374 0.11 29.02 -8.09
N ALA A 375 -1.14 29.13 -7.64
CA ALA A 375 -2.11 30.05 -8.24
C ALA A 375 -1.59 31.50 -8.19
N LEU A 376 -1.10 31.95 -7.03
CA LEU A 376 -0.53 33.28 -6.85
C LEU A 376 0.71 33.52 -7.75
N ASN A 377 1.59 32.53 -7.91
CA ASN A 377 2.76 32.64 -8.78
C ASN A 377 2.36 32.68 -10.27
N ILE A 378 1.33 31.94 -10.67
CA ILE A 378 0.76 32.00 -12.04
C ILE A 378 0.15 33.37 -12.29
N PHE A 379 -0.63 33.90 -11.35
CA PHE A 379 -1.22 35.24 -11.45
C PHE A 379 -0.17 36.36 -11.41
N ARG A 380 0.97 36.17 -10.75
CA ARG A 380 2.06 37.17 -10.65
C ARG A 380 3.03 37.20 -11.84
N ARG A 381 2.89 36.37 -12.88
CA ARG A 381 3.80 36.32 -14.06
C ARG A 381 5.31 36.27 -13.69
N SER A 382 5.68 35.73 -12.53
CA SER A 382 7.09 35.55 -12.19
C SER A 382 7.57 34.22 -12.77
N SER A 383 8.20 34.28 -13.95
CA SER A 383 8.94 33.19 -14.58
C SER A 383 10.25 32.89 -13.83
N VAL A 384 10.18 32.52 -12.55
CA VAL A 384 11.33 31.91 -11.87
C VAL A 384 11.27 30.41 -12.10
N SER A 385 11.88 30.01 -13.20
CA SER A 385 12.16 28.65 -13.64
C SER A 385 13.15 27.93 -12.71
N GLY A 386 12.75 27.69 -11.47
CA GLY A 386 13.61 27.02 -10.48
C GLY A 386 12.91 26.38 -9.28
N ALA A 387 11.62 26.65 -9.04
CA ALA A 387 10.86 25.89 -8.06
C ALA A 387 10.37 24.60 -8.73
N ALA A 388 11.08 23.49 -8.53
CA ALA A 388 10.70 22.16 -8.96
C ALA A 388 9.18 21.96 -8.85
N ASP A 389 8.54 21.47 -9.91
CA ASP A 389 7.11 21.20 -9.99
C ASP A 389 6.63 20.50 -8.71
N ASN A 390 6.07 21.28 -7.76
CA ASN A 390 5.69 20.72 -6.48
C ASN A 390 4.40 19.91 -6.72
N PRO A 391 4.45 18.57 -6.65
CA PRO A 391 3.32 17.72 -7.02
C PRO A 391 2.11 17.91 -6.08
N LEU A 392 2.31 18.55 -4.93
CA LEU A 392 1.27 18.94 -3.98
C LEU A 392 0.41 20.12 -4.45
N SER A 393 0.88 20.87 -5.45
CA SER A 393 0.22 22.08 -5.94
C SER A 393 -0.85 21.84 -7.00
N SER A 394 -0.96 20.63 -7.56
CA SER A 394 -1.93 20.27 -8.59
C SER A 394 -3.06 19.40 -8.03
N PRO A 395 -4.34 19.76 -8.25
CA PRO A 395 -5.45 18.88 -7.91
C PRO A 395 -5.41 17.61 -8.77
N ARG A 396 -5.81 16.47 -8.20
CA ARG A 396 -5.79 15.18 -8.88
C ARG A 396 -7.20 14.66 -9.09
N ILE A 397 -7.49 14.20 -10.30
CA ILE A 397 -8.76 13.56 -10.65
C ILE A 397 -8.51 12.06 -10.76
N ASN A 398 -9.20 11.30 -9.94
CA ASN A 398 -9.21 9.84 -9.96
C ASN A 398 -10.59 9.38 -10.43
N LEU A 399 -10.63 8.63 -11.53
CA LEU A 399 -11.83 8.01 -12.06
C LEU A 399 -11.69 6.50 -11.89
N ILE A 400 -12.68 5.87 -11.27
CA ILE A 400 -12.76 4.41 -11.14
C ILE A 400 -14.00 3.96 -11.88
N LEU A 401 -13.81 3.13 -12.89
CA LEU A 401 -14.90 2.48 -13.62
C LEU A 401 -14.93 1.00 -13.26
N GLN A 402 -16.05 0.53 -12.73
CA GLN A 402 -16.28 -0.87 -12.44
C GLN A 402 -17.48 -1.36 -13.24
N GLN A 403 -17.23 -2.31 -14.15
CA GLN A 403 -18.27 -2.93 -14.96
C GLN A 403 -18.24 -4.44 -14.79
N GLN A 404 -19.41 -5.02 -14.53
CA GLN A 404 -19.59 -6.47 -14.55
C GLN A 404 -19.72 -6.95 -15.99
N VAL A 405 -18.71 -7.69 -16.46
CA VAL A 405 -18.74 -8.36 -17.77
C VAL A 405 -19.29 -9.77 -17.60
N LEU A 406 -18.60 -10.67 -16.90
CA LEU A 406 -19.00 -12.09 -16.80
C LEU A 406 -18.64 -12.62 -15.39
N LEU A 407 -19.58 -13.26 -14.70
CA LEU A 407 -19.44 -14.09 -13.46
C LEU A 407 -18.22 -13.82 -12.54
N ASN A 408 -18.44 -13.39 -11.28
CA ASN A 408 -17.44 -13.19 -10.20
C ASN A 408 -16.18 -12.34 -10.49
N LEU A 409 -15.95 -11.92 -11.73
CA LEU A 409 -14.84 -11.04 -12.13
C LEU A 409 -15.42 -9.67 -12.46
N SER A 410 -15.19 -8.71 -11.56
CA SER A 410 -15.38 -7.30 -11.87
C SER A 410 -14.02 -6.72 -12.24
N PHE A 411 -13.92 -6.14 -13.44
CA PHE A 411 -12.74 -5.39 -13.83
C PHE A 411 -12.83 -4.00 -13.20
N LEU A 412 -11.73 -3.59 -12.56
CA LEU A 412 -11.53 -2.26 -12.02
C LEU A 412 -10.60 -1.57 -13.02
N LEU A 413 -11.14 -0.64 -13.80
CA LEU A 413 -10.40 0.19 -14.75
C LEU A 413 -10.11 1.54 -14.14
#